data_AF-G0M9U5-F1
#
_entry.id   AF-G0M9U5-F1
#
_cell.length_a   1.000
_cell.length_b   1.000
_cell.length_c   1.000
_cell.angle_alpha   90.00
_cell.angle_beta   90.00
_cell.angle_gamma   90.00
#
_symmetry.space_group_name_H-M   'P 1'
#
loop_
_entity.id
_entity.type
_entity.pdbx_description
1 polymer ?
#
loop_
_entity_poly.entity_id
_entity_poly.type
_entity_poly.pdbx_seq_one_letter_code
_entity_poly.pdbx_strand_id
1 'polypeptide(L)'
;MPNVLFQTFILSVFLTYFCLPVPLKATTLTSCDGPIEEAKAEKCDPLMREFTNRSIGLAFLDLKINDTRLLSMRELCKDLKTCMNSTCYYGESRKKEVRIACDGIAIRNTYFMECLNKIKTGTVDLSKYTCMDSLDKPVQMYTTKKWCTKIMFREVCGEKSLNNFDRHCRIMVRIFGLVDKAGFG
;
A
#
# COMPACT_ATOMS: atom_id res chain seq x y z
N MET A 1 -74.14 14.25 25.27
CA MET A 1 -74.08 12.78 25.10
C MET A 1 -73.36 12.48 23.78
N PRO A 2 -72.55 11.42 23.73
CA PRO A 2 -71.08 11.55 23.70
C PRO A 2 -70.48 10.90 22.45
N ASN A 3 -69.49 11.51 21.80
CA ASN A 3 -68.71 10.77 20.80
C ASN A 3 -67.32 11.34 20.44
N VAL A 4 -66.72 12.18 21.28
CA VAL A 4 -65.38 12.73 21.00
C VAL A 4 -64.35 12.39 22.08
N LEU A 5 -64.80 11.99 23.27
CA LEU A 5 -63.90 11.63 24.38
C LEU A 5 -63.44 10.16 24.37
N PHE A 6 -64.02 9.29 23.53
CA PHE A 6 -63.67 7.87 23.49
C PHE A 6 -62.56 7.53 22.47
N GLN A 7 -62.32 8.40 21.48
CA GLN A 7 -61.24 8.19 20.49
C GLN A 7 -59.89 8.76 20.93
N THR A 8 -59.86 9.72 21.86
CA THR A 8 -58.61 10.32 22.35
C THR A 8 -57.94 9.53 23.46
N PHE A 9 -58.65 8.62 24.12
CA PHE A 9 -58.06 7.78 25.19
C PHE A 9 -57.33 6.52 24.69
N ILE A 10 -57.59 6.07 23.46
CA ILE A 10 -56.92 4.88 22.90
C ILE A 10 -55.53 5.23 22.35
N LEU A 11 -55.30 6.47 21.92
CA LEU A 11 -53.99 6.92 21.42
C LEU A 11 -52.98 7.25 22.52
N SER A 12 -53.41 7.50 23.77
CA SER A 12 -52.49 7.78 24.88
C SER A 12 -51.97 6.53 25.61
N VAL A 13 -52.62 5.37 25.44
CA VAL A 13 -52.19 4.11 26.09
C VAL A 13 -51.14 3.36 25.25
N PHE A 14 -51.10 3.59 23.93
CA PHE A 14 -50.06 2.99 23.06
C PHE A 14 -48.69 3.69 23.17
N LEU A 15 -48.64 4.92 23.70
CA LEU A 15 -47.38 5.69 23.86
C LEU A 15 -46.63 5.42 25.16
N THR A 16 -47.23 4.73 26.14
CA THR A 16 -46.59 4.51 27.45
C THR A 16 -46.13 3.07 27.69
N TYR A 17 -46.53 2.10 26.85
CA TYR A 17 -46.15 0.69 27.03
C TYR A 17 -44.84 0.25 26.35
N PHE A 18 -44.22 1.11 25.52
CA PHE A 18 -42.94 0.81 24.85
C PHE A 18 -41.72 1.60 25.37
N CYS A 19 -41.85 2.29 26.50
CA CYS A 19 -40.73 2.93 27.19
C CYS A 19 -40.43 2.28 28.55
N LEU A 20 -40.33 0.95 28.58
CA LEU A 20 -39.43 0.34 29.56
C LEU A 20 -38.00 0.59 29.06
N PRO A 21 -37.15 1.31 29.80
CA PRO A 21 -35.74 1.32 29.51
C PRO A 21 -35.22 -0.09 29.80
N VAL A 22 -35.22 -0.95 28.78
CA VAL A 22 -34.30 -2.08 28.78
C VAL A 22 -32.93 -1.44 28.96
N PRO A 23 -32.16 -1.77 30.01
CA PRO A 23 -30.78 -1.34 30.05
C PRO A 23 -30.13 -1.98 28.83
N LEU A 24 -29.94 -1.20 27.77
CA LEU A 24 -28.98 -1.52 26.73
C LEU A 24 -27.66 -1.59 27.50
N LYS A 25 -27.28 -2.80 27.91
CA LYS A 25 -25.89 -3.18 28.02
C LYS A 25 -25.35 -3.04 26.61
N ALA A 26 -25.03 -1.81 26.23
CA ALA A 26 -24.17 -1.49 25.13
C ALA A 26 -22.79 -2.01 25.53
N THR A 27 -22.63 -3.33 25.45
CA THR A 27 -21.36 -3.88 24.98
C THR A 27 -21.22 -3.31 23.58
N THR A 28 -20.66 -2.10 23.49
CA THR A 28 -20.24 -1.51 22.21
C THR A 28 -19.16 -2.44 21.71
N LEU A 29 -19.57 -3.49 20.99
CA LEU A 29 -18.69 -4.21 20.12
C LEU A 29 -18.28 -3.15 19.09
N THR A 30 -17.13 -2.52 19.30
CA THR A 30 -16.60 -1.51 18.38
C THR A 30 -16.29 -2.26 17.09
N SER A 31 -17.26 -2.32 16.18
CA SER A 31 -17.06 -2.86 14.85
C SER A 31 -16.02 -2.02 14.13
N CYS A 32 -15.17 -2.64 13.33
CA CYS A 32 -14.19 -1.92 12.50
C CYS A 32 -14.84 -1.03 11.45
N ASP A 33 -16.11 -1.29 11.13
CA ASP A 33 -16.96 -0.48 10.26
C ASP A 33 -17.82 0.53 11.05
N GLY A 34 -17.50 0.72 12.35
CA GLY A 34 -18.21 1.66 13.20
C GLY A 34 -17.78 3.11 12.94
N PRO A 35 -18.65 4.10 13.23
CA PRO A 35 -18.36 5.52 12.97
C PRO A 35 -17.07 6.05 13.62
N ILE A 36 -16.67 5.49 14.77
CA ILE A 36 -15.44 5.87 15.47
C ILE A 36 -14.19 5.45 14.69
N GLU A 37 -14.20 4.23 14.12
CA GLU A 37 -13.07 3.71 13.36
C GLU A 37 -13.00 4.36 11.97
N GLU A 38 -14.16 4.62 11.35
CA GLU A 38 -14.26 5.40 10.11
C GLU A 38 -13.68 6.81 10.28
N ALA A 39 -14.06 7.53 11.35
CA ALA A 39 -13.52 8.87 11.63
C ALA A 39 -12.00 8.87 11.91
N LYS A 40 -11.45 7.77 12.44
CA LYS A 40 -9.97 7.62 12.57
C LYS A 40 -9.33 7.37 11.21
N ALA A 41 -9.96 6.57 10.36
CA ALA A 41 -9.48 6.30 9.01
C ALA A 41 -9.47 7.56 8.14
N GLU A 42 -10.51 8.39 8.21
CA GLU A 42 -10.63 9.64 7.46
C GLU A 42 -9.46 10.61 7.76
N LYS A 43 -8.92 10.60 8.99
CA LYS A 43 -7.72 11.37 9.34
C LYS A 43 -6.46 10.96 8.57
N CYS A 44 -6.44 9.74 8.01
CA CYS A 44 -5.34 9.25 7.18
C CYS A 44 -5.46 9.66 5.71
N ASP A 45 -6.62 10.17 5.26
CA ASP A 45 -6.84 10.52 3.86
C ASP A 45 -5.90 11.62 3.34
N PRO A 46 -5.58 12.69 4.09
CA PRO A 46 -4.59 13.66 3.66
C PRO A 46 -3.22 13.02 3.39
N LEU A 47 -2.76 12.13 4.28
CA LEU A 47 -1.50 11.40 4.12
C LEU A 47 -1.54 10.46 2.90
N MET A 48 -2.68 9.79 2.67
CA MET A 48 -2.87 8.90 1.53
C MET A 48 -2.84 9.65 0.19
N ARG A 49 -3.49 10.82 0.13
CA ARG A 49 -3.51 11.69 -1.06
C ARG A 49 -2.12 12.25 -1.34
N GLU A 50 -1.45 12.74 -0.31
CA GLU A 50 -0.07 13.23 -0.43
C GLU A 50 0.86 12.12 -0.92
N PHE A 51 0.75 10.92 -0.32
CA PHE A 51 1.56 9.77 -0.70
C PHE A 51 1.36 9.38 -2.17
N THR A 52 0.10 9.34 -2.61
CA THR A 52 -0.25 9.02 -4.00
C THR A 52 0.32 10.06 -4.96
N ASN A 53 0.04 11.35 -4.73
CA ASN A 53 0.46 12.44 -5.61
C ASN A 53 1.99 12.50 -5.75
N ARG A 54 2.70 12.39 -4.64
CA ARG A 54 4.16 12.42 -4.64
C ARG A 54 4.75 11.15 -5.26
N SER A 55 4.12 9.99 -5.07
CA SER A 55 4.56 8.76 -5.74
C SER A 55 4.46 8.87 -7.26
N ILE A 56 3.37 9.43 -7.77
CA ILE A 56 3.18 9.70 -9.21
C ILE A 56 4.26 10.66 -9.71
N GLY A 57 4.48 11.78 -9.01
CA GLY A 57 5.50 12.76 -9.38
C GLY A 57 6.92 12.19 -9.41
N LEU A 58 7.19 11.14 -8.64
CA LEU A 58 8.48 10.47 -8.65
C LEU A 58 8.57 9.37 -9.71
N ALA A 59 7.49 8.81 -10.24
CA ALA A 59 7.51 7.58 -11.03
C ALA A 59 8.48 7.61 -12.23
N PHE A 60 8.59 8.77 -12.89
CA PHE A 60 9.39 8.95 -14.11
C PHE A 60 10.72 9.66 -13.90
N LEU A 61 11.05 10.02 -12.66
CA LEU A 61 12.29 10.72 -12.36
C LEU A 61 13.45 9.74 -12.18
N ASP A 62 14.58 10.06 -12.80
CA ASP A 62 15.86 9.43 -12.49
C ASP A 62 16.39 10.00 -11.18
N LEU A 63 16.21 9.22 -10.11
CA LEU A 63 16.54 9.63 -8.74
C LEU A 63 17.85 8.99 -8.33
N LYS A 64 18.76 9.80 -7.80
CA LYS A 64 20.03 9.34 -7.26
C LYS A 64 19.85 8.81 -5.84
N ILE A 65 20.81 8.01 -5.40
CA ILE A 65 20.91 7.62 -3.99
C ILE A 65 21.02 8.90 -3.14
N ASN A 66 20.32 8.90 -2.01
CA ASN A 66 20.15 10.01 -1.07
C ASN A 66 19.41 11.23 -1.64
N ASP A 67 18.62 11.08 -2.70
CA ASP A 67 17.70 12.13 -3.14
C ASP A 67 16.73 12.51 -2.01
N THR A 68 16.68 13.80 -1.67
CA THR A 68 15.90 14.32 -0.55
C THR A 68 14.40 14.05 -0.72
N ARG A 69 13.91 13.95 -1.95
CA ARG A 69 12.50 13.63 -2.24
C ARG A 69 12.17 12.19 -1.86
N LEU A 70 13.10 11.24 -2.06
CA LEU A 70 12.94 9.85 -1.62
C LEU A 70 13.01 9.73 -0.09
N LEU A 71 13.91 10.49 0.54
CA LEU A 71 14.01 10.50 2.00
C LEU A 71 12.73 11.05 2.64
N SER A 72 12.20 12.16 2.11
CA SER A 72 10.92 12.71 2.59
C SER A 72 9.74 11.76 2.34
N MET A 73 9.71 11.04 1.22
CA MET A 73 8.68 10.01 0.99
C MET A 73 8.76 8.84 1.97
N ARG A 74 9.96 8.51 2.47
CA ARG A 74 10.14 7.46 3.47
C ARG A 74 9.49 7.85 4.81
N GLU A 75 9.62 9.10 5.21
CA GLU A 75 8.94 9.62 6.40
C GLU A 75 7.42 9.62 6.20
N LEU A 76 6.93 10.13 5.06
CA LEU A 76 5.49 10.06 4.73
C LEU A 76 4.95 8.62 4.77
N CYS A 77 5.73 7.66 4.29
CA CYS A 77 5.41 6.23 4.42
C CYS A 77 5.29 5.75 5.87
N LYS A 78 6.16 6.23 6.76
CA LYS A 78 6.13 5.89 8.18
C LYS A 78 4.87 6.46 8.83
N ASP A 79 4.55 7.72 8.52
CA ASP A 79 3.37 8.40 9.06
C ASP A 79 2.08 7.76 8.57
N LEU A 80 1.99 7.48 7.26
CA LEU A 80 0.84 6.82 6.66
C LEU A 80 0.61 5.41 7.25
N LYS A 81 1.66 4.59 7.36
CA LYS A 81 1.54 3.26 7.99
C LYS A 81 1.10 3.36 9.44
N THR A 82 1.63 4.32 10.19
CA THR A 82 1.27 4.55 11.60
C THR A 82 -0.21 4.94 11.69
N CYS A 83 -0.65 5.88 10.86
CA CYS A 83 -2.04 6.31 10.80
C CYS A 83 -2.97 5.13 10.48
N MET A 84 -2.67 4.36 9.43
CA MET A 84 -3.50 3.22 9.02
C MET A 84 -3.55 2.11 10.09
N ASN A 85 -2.50 1.95 10.89
CA ASN A 85 -2.46 0.97 11.97
C ASN A 85 -3.18 1.43 13.24
N SER A 86 -3.49 2.73 13.38
CA SER A 86 -4.23 3.27 14.52
C SER A 86 -5.73 2.93 14.49
N THR A 87 -6.20 2.39 13.36
CA THR A 87 -7.58 1.99 13.14
C THR A 87 -7.66 0.55 12.59
N CYS A 88 -8.75 -0.14 12.90
CA CYS A 88 -9.06 -1.43 12.31
C CYS A 88 -9.95 -1.33 11.06
N TYR A 89 -10.42 -0.13 10.70
CA TYR A 89 -11.18 0.14 9.46
C TYR A 89 -10.44 -0.32 8.20
N TYR A 90 -9.13 -0.08 8.14
CA TYR A 90 -8.31 -0.59 7.04
C TYR A 90 -7.99 -2.08 7.24
N GLY A 91 -8.58 -2.91 6.38
CA GLY A 91 -8.24 -4.32 6.28
C GLY A 91 -6.79 -4.58 5.86
N GLU A 92 -6.32 -5.80 6.15
CA GLU A 92 -4.92 -6.19 5.92
C GLU A 92 -4.49 -6.11 4.45
N SER A 93 -5.40 -6.31 3.50
CA SER A 93 -5.09 -6.18 2.07
C SER A 93 -4.62 -4.76 1.73
N ARG A 94 -5.36 -3.73 2.17
CA ARG A 94 -5.02 -2.33 1.91
C ARG A 94 -3.74 -1.91 2.63
N LYS A 95 -3.57 -2.36 3.89
CA LYS A 95 -2.31 -2.18 4.63
C LYS A 95 -1.12 -2.84 3.93
N LYS A 96 -1.34 -4.00 3.29
CA LYS A 96 -0.30 -4.72 2.53
C LYS A 96 0.09 -3.98 1.25
N GLU A 97 -0.88 -3.43 0.52
CA GLU A 97 -0.62 -2.62 -0.68
C GLU A 97 0.23 -1.38 -0.36
N VAL A 98 -0.12 -0.64 0.69
CA VAL A 98 0.67 0.51 1.15
C VAL A 98 2.07 0.09 1.59
N ARG A 99 2.23 -1.04 2.28
CA ARG A 99 3.55 -1.59 2.62
C ARG A 99 4.39 -1.88 1.38
N ILE A 100 3.81 -2.50 0.36
CA ILE A 100 4.52 -2.82 -0.90
C ILE A 100 4.91 -1.52 -1.63
N ALA A 101 4.01 -0.54 -1.71
CA ALA A 101 4.31 0.76 -2.30
C ALA A 101 5.46 1.47 -1.56
N CYS A 102 5.45 1.45 -0.23
CA CYS A 102 6.53 1.99 0.59
C CYS A 102 7.86 1.25 0.41
N ASP A 103 7.83 -0.08 0.30
CA ASP A 103 9.02 -0.88 -0.05
C ASP A 103 9.56 -0.48 -1.44
N GLY A 104 8.66 -0.18 -2.39
CA GLY A 104 8.97 0.35 -3.71
C GLY A 104 9.64 1.73 -3.69
N ILE A 105 9.22 2.63 -2.80
CA ILE A 105 9.94 3.90 -2.59
C ILE A 105 11.32 3.64 -1.96
N ALA A 106 11.40 2.76 -0.96
CA ALA A 106 12.63 2.49 -0.25
C ALA A 106 13.71 1.88 -1.15
N ILE A 107 13.35 0.92 -2.02
CA ILE A 107 14.29 0.26 -2.94
C ILE A 107 14.85 1.23 -3.99
N ARG A 108 14.13 2.29 -4.36
CA ARG A 108 14.64 3.32 -5.27
C ARG A 108 15.85 4.07 -4.74
N ASN A 109 16.03 4.10 -3.42
CA ASN A 109 17.22 4.66 -2.78
C ASN A 109 18.28 3.58 -2.51
N THR A 110 18.60 2.75 -3.52
CA THR A 110 19.59 1.66 -3.38
C THR A 110 20.42 1.47 -4.65
N TYR A 111 21.65 0.96 -4.49
CA TYR A 111 22.51 0.56 -5.62
C TYR A 111 21.89 -0.53 -6.50
N PHE A 112 20.97 -1.33 -5.96
CA PHE A 112 20.21 -2.31 -6.74
C PHE A 112 19.34 -1.61 -7.78
N MET A 113 18.58 -0.59 -7.39
CA MET A 113 17.70 0.12 -8.33
C MET A 113 18.49 0.98 -9.31
N GLU A 114 19.58 1.61 -8.85
CA GLU A 114 20.51 2.33 -9.73
C GLU A 114 21.07 1.41 -10.83
N CYS A 115 21.50 0.21 -10.44
CA CYS A 115 21.98 -0.79 -11.39
C CYS A 115 20.88 -1.23 -12.37
N LEU A 116 19.67 -1.49 -11.87
CA LEU A 116 18.53 -1.87 -12.70
C LEU A 116 18.19 -0.78 -13.73
N ASN A 117 18.23 0.49 -13.34
CA ASN A 117 18.02 1.61 -14.26
C ASN A 117 19.11 1.65 -15.33
N LYS A 118 20.39 1.52 -14.93
CA LYS A 118 21.51 1.47 -15.88
C LYS A 118 21.33 0.37 -16.93
N ILE A 119 20.91 -0.83 -16.50
CA ILE A 119 20.61 -1.96 -17.40
C ILE A 119 19.43 -1.64 -18.33
N LYS A 120 18.32 -1.10 -17.79
CA LYS A 120 17.11 -0.78 -18.56
C LYS A 120 17.31 0.31 -19.61
N THR A 121 18.18 1.29 -19.33
CA THR A 121 18.49 2.37 -20.28
C THR A 121 19.29 1.90 -21.51
N GLY A 122 19.63 0.61 -21.62
CA GLY A 122 20.26 0.04 -22.81
C GLY A 122 21.75 0.35 -22.95
N THR A 123 22.37 0.94 -21.93
CA THR A 123 23.82 1.26 -21.94
C THR A 123 24.71 0.03 -21.81
N VAL A 124 24.12 -1.14 -21.52
CA VAL A 124 24.81 -2.38 -21.22
C VAL A 124 24.54 -3.38 -22.34
N ASP A 125 25.60 -3.95 -22.90
CA ASP A 125 25.51 -5.07 -23.82
C ASP A 125 25.04 -6.33 -23.07
N LEU A 126 23.77 -6.68 -23.25
CA LEU A 126 23.15 -7.83 -22.60
C LEU A 126 23.39 -9.16 -23.35
N SER A 127 23.94 -9.13 -24.58
CA SER A 127 24.15 -10.34 -25.39
C SER A 127 25.12 -11.34 -24.74
N LYS A 128 25.98 -10.85 -23.83
CA LYS A 128 26.91 -11.67 -23.04
C LYS A 128 26.22 -12.53 -21.98
N TYR A 129 24.99 -12.21 -21.62
CA TYR A 129 24.21 -12.92 -20.61
C TYR A 129 23.18 -13.83 -21.29
N THR A 130 23.65 -14.93 -21.89
CA THR A 130 22.78 -15.92 -22.57
C THR A 130 21.72 -16.51 -21.64
N CYS A 131 21.94 -16.55 -20.33
CA CYS A 131 20.90 -16.95 -19.37
C CYS A 131 19.73 -15.94 -19.25
N MET A 132 19.87 -14.76 -19.85
CA MET A 132 18.88 -13.70 -19.90
C MET A 132 18.09 -13.69 -21.23
N ASP A 133 18.18 -14.75 -22.03
CA ASP A 133 17.48 -14.89 -23.32
C ASP A 133 16.00 -14.51 -23.21
N SER A 134 15.60 -13.48 -23.95
CA SER A 134 14.30 -12.78 -23.89
C SER A 134 13.94 -12.22 -22.49
N LEU A 135 13.95 -10.89 -22.38
CA LEU A 135 13.44 -10.13 -21.23
C LEU A 135 11.90 -9.99 -21.26
N ASP A 136 11.22 -10.75 -22.12
CA ASP A 136 9.77 -10.72 -22.37
C ASP A 136 8.93 -10.88 -21.10
N LYS A 137 9.52 -11.41 -20.03
CA LYS A 137 8.92 -11.49 -18.69
C LYS A 137 9.85 -10.87 -17.65
N PRO A 138 9.76 -9.55 -17.38
CA PRO A 138 10.61 -8.86 -16.41
C PRO A 138 10.62 -9.50 -15.02
N VAL A 139 9.51 -10.13 -14.60
CA VAL A 139 9.41 -10.85 -13.33
C VAL A 139 10.39 -12.03 -13.20
N GLN A 140 10.81 -12.64 -14.31
CA GLN A 140 11.75 -13.76 -14.32
C GLN A 140 13.13 -13.36 -13.78
N MET A 141 13.56 -12.11 -14.00
CA MET A 141 14.81 -11.58 -13.46
C MET A 141 14.89 -11.72 -11.94
N TYR A 142 13.74 -11.62 -11.26
CA TYR A 142 13.66 -11.65 -9.80
C TYR A 142 13.24 -13.01 -9.24
N THR A 143 12.94 -13.97 -10.11
CA THR A 143 12.43 -15.31 -9.75
C THR A 143 13.32 -16.41 -10.34
N THR A 144 12.97 -16.94 -11.52
CA THR A 144 13.63 -18.09 -12.15
C THR A 144 15.03 -17.76 -12.68
N LYS A 145 15.26 -16.54 -13.14
CA LYS A 145 16.55 -16.03 -13.65
C LYS A 145 17.30 -15.18 -12.61
N LYS A 146 16.98 -15.35 -11.33
CA LYS A 146 17.59 -14.57 -10.23
C LYS A 146 19.11 -14.76 -10.15
N TRP A 147 19.62 -15.97 -10.38
CA TRP A 147 21.05 -16.25 -10.39
C TRP A 147 21.77 -15.50 -11.51
N CYS A 148 21.20 -15.50 -12.71
CA CYS A 148 21.71 -14.79 -13.88
C CYS A 148 21.71 -13.28 -13.64
N THR A 149 20.62 -12.76 -13.08
CA THR A 149 20.50 -11.35 -12.69
C THR A 149 21.58 -10.95 -11.68
N LYS A 150 21.90 -11.84 -10.73
CA LYS A 150 22.97 -11.60 -9.74
C LYS A 150 24.35 -11.49 -10.39
N ILE A 151 24.66 -12.34 -11.38
CA ILE A 151 25.91 -12.28 -12.15
C ILE A 151 25.98 -10.96 -12.92
N MET A 152 24.93 -10.65 -13.68
CA MET A 152 24.84 -9.40 -14.44
C MET A 152 25.00 -8.16 -13.56
N PHE A 153 24.31 -8.10 -12.41
CA PHE A 153 24.43 -6.98 -11.47
C PHE A 153 25.87 -6.82 -10.94
N ARG A 154 26.52 -7.94 -10.59
CA ARG A 154 27.92 -7.93 -10.14
C ARG A 154 28.85 -7.37 -11.21
N GLU A 155 28.73 -7.84 -12.44
CA GLU A 155 29.65 -7.47 -13.53
C GLU A 155 29.43 -6.02 -14.00
N VAL A 156 28.17 -5.58 -14.07
CA VAL A 156 27.81 -4.26 -14.62
C VAL A 156 27.96 -3.15 -13.58
N CYS A 157 27.73 -3.45 -12.31
CA CYS A 157 27.56 -2.46 -11.25
C CYS A 157 28.41 -2.74 -9.98
N GLY A 158 29.11 -3.87 -9.92
CA GLY A 158 29.91 -4.27 -8.77
C GLY A 158 29.10 -4.83 -7.60
N GLU A 159 29.82 -5.32 -6.58
CA GLU A 159 29.25 -6.01 -5.41
C GLU A 159 28.23 -5.18 -4.61
N LYS A 160 28.33 -3.85 -4.60
CA LYS A 160 27.38 -2.98 -3.88
C LYS A 160 25.93 -3.14 -4.36
N SER A 161 25.74 -3.46 -5.64
CA SER A 161 24.41 -3.72 -6.23
C SER A 161 23.75 -4.98 -5.68
N LEU A 162 24.54 -5.89 -5.07
CA LEU A 162 24.07 -7.14 -4.49
C LEU A 162 23.69 -7.04 -3.02
N ASN A 163 23.89 -5.88 -2.39
CA ASN A 163 23.48 -5.65 -1.01
C ASN A 163 21.97 -5.86 -0.89
N ASN A 164 21.57 -6.82 -0.04
CA ASN A 164 20.19 -7.24 0.16
C ASN A 164 19.48 -7.72 -1.12
N PHE A 165 20.24 -8.24 -2.11
CA PHE A 165 19.73 -8.64 -3.42
C PHE A 165 18.46 -9.50 -3.35
N ASP A 166 18.45 -10.57 -2.54
CA ASP A 166 17.28 -11.45 -2.44
C ASP A 166 16.04 -10.74 -1.86
N ARG A 167 16.25 -9.81 -0.92
CA ARG A 167 15.17 -8.99 -0.37
C ARG A 167 14.62 -8.04 -1.44
N HIS A 168 15.51 -7.42 -2.21
CA HIS A 168 15.15 -6.54 -3.31
C HIS A 168 14.39 -7.27 -4.42
N CYS A 169 14.82 -8.47 -4.81
CA CYS A 169 14.07 -9.33 -5.74
C CYS A 169 12.65 -9.61 -5.24
N ARG A 170 12.48 -9.96 -3.96
CA ARG A 170 11.14 -10.19 -3.38
C ARG A 170 10.25 -8.94 -3.42
N ILE A 171 10.82 -7.75 -3.20
CA ILE A 171 10.10 -6.48 -3.32
C ILE A 171 9.66 -6.28 -4.78
N MET A 172 10.55 -6.47 -5.75
CA MET A 172 10.23 -6.34 -7.18
C MET A 172 9.09 -7.26 -7.59
N VAL A 173 9.12 -8.54 -7.19
CA VAL A 173 8.03 -9.51 -7.47
C VAL A 173 6.69 -9.02 -6.92
N ARG A 174 6.66 -8.48 -5.71
CA ARG A 174 5.43 -7.95 -5.11
C ARG A 174 4.92 -6.72 -5.86
N ILE A 175 5.82 -5.85 -6.32
CA ILE A 175 5.46 -4.66 -7.11
C ILE A 175 4.84 -5.10 -8.44
N PHE A 176 5.48 -6.02 -9.18
CA PHE A 176 4.89 -6.55 -10.43
C PHE A 176 3.50 -7.14 -10.19
N GLY A 177 3.33 -7.94 -9.13
CA GLY A 177 2.01 -8.47 -8.78
C GLY A 177 0.94 -7.42 -8.41
N LEU A 178 1.33 -6.19 -8.03
CA LEU A 178 0.38 -5.07 -7.90
C LEU A 178 0.05 -4.42 -9.25
N VAL A 179 1.06 -4.28 -10.12
CA VAL A 179 0.88 -3.73 -11.48
C VAL A 179 -0.05 -4.61 -12.31
N ASP A 180 0.13 -5.94 -12.24
CA ASP A 180 -0.73 -6.91 -12.93
C ASP A 180 -2.18 -6.80 -12.48
N LYS A 181 -2.42 -6.66 -11.17
CA LYS A 181 -3.77 -6.45 -10.61
C LYS A 181 -4.41 -5.13 -11.06
N ALA A 182 -3.61 -4.12 -11.32
CA ALA A 182 -4.07 -2.79 -11.76
C ALA A 182 -4.30 -2.71 -13.28
N GLY A 183 -4.02 -3.78 -14.04
CA GLY A 183 -4.28 -3.85 -15.49
C GLY A 183 -3.24 -3.15 -16.36
N PHE A 184 -2.02 -2.94 -15.86
CA PHE A 184 -0.90 -2.33 -16.60
C PHE A 184 0.15 -3.35 -17.07
N GLY A 185 -0.21 -4.64 -17.07
CA GLY A 185 0.67 -5.76 -17.44
C GLY A 185 0.70 -6.04 -18.94
#